data_AF-A0A523EBZ8-F1
#
_entry.id   AF-A0A523EBZ8-F1
#
_cell.length_a   1.000
_cell.length_b   1.000
_cell.length_c   1.000
_cell.angle_alpha   90.00
_cell.angle_beta   90.00
_cell.angle_gamma   90.00
#
_symmetry.space_group_name_H-M   'P 1'
#
loop_
_entity.id
_entity.type
_entity.pdbx_description
1 polymer ?
#
loop_
_entity_poly.entity_id
_entity_poly.type
_entity_poly.pdbx_seq_one_letter_code
_entity_poly.pdbx_strand_id
1 'polypeptide(L)'
;MLPRSEPDALADAFGNESLRDIGQKARFREADAVQQPSVALERLVPEFQKVSGARRMARFLSREGNRSSSFQVLLAGVDRLR
;
A
#
# COMPACT_ATOMS: atom_id res chain seq x y z
N MET A 1 4.29 17.20 -6.58
CA MET A 1 3.67 15.85 -6.67
C MET A 1 3.13 15.56 -5.28
N LEU A 2 1.81 15.41 -5.10
CA LEU A 2 1.24 15.19 -3.76
C LEU A 2 1.74 13.84 -3.20
N PRO A 3 2.02 13.75 -1.90
CA PRO A 3 2.44 12.50 -1.26
C PRO A 3 1.34 11.43 -1.45
N ARG A 4 1.70 10.28 -2.04
CA ARG A 4 0.75 9.20 -2.33
C ARG A 4 0.59 8.28 -1.13
N SER A 5 -0.66 8.06 -0.73
CA SER A 5 -1.03 7.06 0.27
C SER A 5 -0.94 5.63 -0.30
N GLU A 6 -0.94 4.63 0.57
CA GLU A 6 -0.90 3.21 0.17
C GLU A 6 -2.10 2.78 -0.70
N PRO A 7 -3.35 3.20 -0.39
CA PRO A 7 -4.50 2.98 -1.26
C PRO A 7 -4.36 3.65 -2.64
N ASP A 8 -3.76 4.85 -2.70
CA ASP A 8 -3.48 5.51 -3.99
C ASP A 8 -2.44 4.74 -4.79
N ALA A 9 -1.36 4.31 -4.14
CA ALA A 9 -0.33 3.48 -4.76
C ALA A 9 -0.90 2.15 -5.29
N LEU A 10 -1.88 1.57 -4.59
CA LEU A 10 -2.61 0.38 -5.06
C LEU A 10 -3.48 0.70 -6.29
N ALA A 11 -4.25 1.79 -6.25
CA ALA A 11 -5.06 2.24 -7.38
C ALA A 11 -4.22 2.47 -8.64
N ASP A 12 -3.09 3.16 -8.50
CA ASP A 12 -2.20 3.47 -9.61
C ASP A 12 -1.46 2.24 -10.12
N ALA A 13 -1.05 1.34 -9.21
CA ALA A 13 -0.42 0.09 -9.59
C ALA A 13 -1.35 -0.76 -10.47
N PHE A 14 -2.63 -0.86 -10.12
CA PHE A 14 -3.58 -1.73 -10.83
C PHE A 14 -4.48 -0.98 -11.82
N GLY A 15 -4.35 0.34 -11.96
CA GLY A 15 -5.15 1.14 -12.88
C GLY A 15 -6.63 1.19 -12.51
N ASN A 16 -6.96 1.10 -11.22
CA ASN A 16 -8.32 1.01 -10.73
C ASN A 16 -8.60 2.11 -9.71
N GLU A 17 -9.28 3.17 -10.15
CA GLU A 17 -9.56 4.34 -9.30
C GLU A 17 -10.49 4.04 -8.14
N SER A 18 -11.34 3.01 -8.25
CA SER A 18 -12.22 2.61 -7.14
C SER A 18 -11.44 2.15 -5.91
N LEU A 19 -10.16 1.77 -6.08
CA LEU A 19 -9.26 1.41 -4.98
C LEU A 19 -8.85 2.61 -4.10
N ARG A 20 -8.88 3.84 -4.64
CA ARG A 20 -8.58 5.07 -3.86
C ARG A 20 -9.62 5.28 -2.77
N ASP A 21 -10.89 5.05 -3.10
CA ASP A 21 -12.01 5.21 -2.16
C ASP A 21 -12.02 4.15 -1.06
N ILE A 22 -11.33 3.03 -1.27
CA ILE A 22 -11.24 1.95 -0.28
C ILE A 22 -10.43 2.39 0.94
N GLY A 23 -9.41 3.24 0.75
CA GLY A 23 -8.63 3.84 1.83
C GLY A 23 -9.47 4.64 2.83
N GLN A 24 -10.63 5.16 2.40
CA GLN A 24 -11.55 5.89 3.27
C GLN A 24 -12.41 4.97 4.14
N LYS A 25 -12.56 3.70 3.75
CA LYS A 25 -13.35 2.72 4.50
C LYS A 25 -12.65 2.37 5.80
N ALA A 26 -13.43 2.26 6.88
CA ALA A 26 -12.92 2.02 8.23
C ALA A 26 -11.94 0.83 8.32
N ARG A 27 -12.20 -0.25 7.56
CA ARG A 27 -11.36 -1.44 7.52
C ARG A 27 -9.94 -1.20 6.97
N PHE A 28 -9.75 -0.20 6.12
CA PHE A 28 -8.48 0.04 5.40
C PHE A 28 -7.85 1.40 5.75
N ARG A 29 -8.45 2.14 6.67
CA ARG A 29 -7.93 3.44 7.15
C ARG A 29 -6.60 3.28 7.87
N GLU A 30 -6.41 2.17 8.56
CA GLU A 30 -5.12 1.76 9.13
C GLU A 30 -4.63 0.50 8.44
N ALA A 31 -3.65 0.67 7.55
CA ALA A 31 -3.10 -0.43 6.75
C ALA A 31 -2.49 -1.54 7.62
N ASP A 32 -1.81 -1.17 8.71
CA ASP A 32 -1.16 -2.12 9.63
C ASP A 32 -2.16 -2.94 10.46
N ALA A 33 -3.41 -2.46 10.60
CA ALA A 33 -4.46 -3.16 11.34
C ALA A 33 -5.15 -4.25 10.51
N VAL A 34 -4.94 -4.27 9.17
CA VAL A 34 -5.60 -5.21 8.27
C VAL A 34 -5.09 -6.63 8.51
N GLN A 35 -5.96 -7.47 9.07
CA GLN A 35 -5.69 -8.90 9.21
C GLN A 35 -5.67 -9.57 7.83
N GLN A 36 -4.65 -10.40 7.59
CA GLN A 36 -4.42 -11.10 6.32
C GLN A 36 -4.44 -10.15 5.10
N PRO A 37 -3.53 -9.16 5.02
CA PRO A 37 -3.58 -8.10 4.02
C PRO A 37 -3.55 -8.64 2.59
N SER A 38 -2.80 -9.71 2.32
CA SER A 38 -2.78 -10.33 0.98
C SER A 38 -4.14 -10.89 0.56
N VAL A 39 -4.87 -11.54 1.47
CA VAL A 39 -6.22 -12.08 1.18
C VAL A 39 -7.20 -10.93 0.97
N ALA A 40 -7.07 -9.85 1.74
CA ALA A 40 -7.87 -8.65 1.54
C ALA A 40 -7.61 -8.03 0.15
N LEU A 41 -6.34 -7.95 -0.27
CA LEU A 41 -5.95 -7.43 -1.58
C LEU A 41 -6.43 -8.33 -2.73
N GLU A 42 -6.31 -9.66 -2.62
CA GLU A 42 -6.83 -10.62 -3.61
C GLU A 42 -8.36 -10.49 -3.78
N ARG A 43 -9.09 -10.15 -2.73
CA ARG A 43 -10.54 -9.88 -2.82
C ARG A 43 -10.87 -8.56 -3.50
N LEU A 44 -10.00 -7.56 -3.40
CA LEU A 44 -10.18 -6.26 -4.04
C LEU A 44 -9.71 -6.26 -5.49
N VAL A 45 -8.67 -7.03 -5.77
CA VAL A 45 -7.96 -7.12 -7.04
C VAL A 45 -7.67 -8.61 -7.28
N PRO A 46 -8.54 -9.35 -7.97
CA PRO A 46 -8.40 -10.80 -8.17
C PRO A 46 -7.08 -11.22 -8.84
N GLU A 47 -6.49 -10.34 -9.65
CA GLU A 47 -5.19 -10.53 -10.28
C GLU A 47 -3.99 -10.23 -9.35
N PHE A 48 -4.25 -9.82 -8.11
CA PHE A 48 -3.20 -9.55 -7.13
C PHE A 48 -2.44 -10.83 -6.79
N GLN A 49 -1.13 -10.77 -6.96
CA GLN A 49 -0.20 -11.81 -6.53
C GLN A 49 0.86 -11.15 -5.65
N LYS A 50 1.14 -11.71 -4.46
CA LYS A 50 1.95 -11.01 -3.44
C LYS A 50 3.25 -10.41 -3.97
N VAL A 51 4.04 -11.21 -4.69
CA VAL A 51 5.37 -10.79 -5.16
C VAL A 51 5.27 -9.75 -6.28
N SER A 52 4.49 -10.02 -7.32
CA SER A 52 4.36 -9.09 -8.46
C SER A 52 3.60 -7.82 -8.06
N GLY A 53 2.56 -7.96 -7.24
CA GLY A 53 1.79 -6.87 -6.66
C GLY A 53 2.65 -5.95 -5.80
N ALA A 54 3.46 -6.51 -4.89
CA ALA A 54 4.40 -5.72 -4.09
C ALA A 54 5.41 -4.97 -4.98
N ARG A 55 5.98 -5.63 -6.01
CA ARG A 55 6.89 -4.97 -6.97
C ARG A 55 6.21 -3.85 -7.75
N ARG A 56 4.94 -4.03 -8.12
CA ARG A 56 4.16 -3.04 -8.86
C ARG A 56 3.86 -1.82 -7.99
N MET A 57 3.40 -2.06 -6.76
CA MET A 57 3.14 -1.01 -5.77
C MET A 57 4.41 -0.25 -5.37
N ALA A 58 5.56 -0.91 -5.26
CA ALA A 58 6.82 -0.27 -4.88
C ALA A 58 7.23 0.92 -5.78
N ARG A 59 6.76 0.97 -7.03
CA ARG A 59 7.00 2.10 -7.95
C ARG A 59 6.20 3.36 -7.61
N PHE A 60 5.13 3.21 -6.83
CA PHE A 60 4.18 4.27 -6.50
C PHE A 60 4.16 4.59 -5.00
N LEU A 61 4.69 3.71 -4.15
CA LEU A 61 4.85 3.96 -2.73
C LEU A 61 5.80 5.14 -2.51
N SER A 62 5.38 6.07 -1.65
CA SER A 62 6.17 7.24 -1.27
C SER A 62 6.45 7.21 0.22
N ARG A 63 7.65 7.66 0.62
CA ARG A 63 8.01 7.76 2.04
C ARG A 63 7.11 8.74 2.80
N GLU A 64 6.77 9.86 2.17
CA GLU A 64 6.03 10.96 2.77
C GLU A 64 4.51 10.74 2.79
N GLY A 65 3.98 9.92 1.87
CA GLY A 65 2.55 9.65 1.78
C GLY A 65 2.11 8.34 2.41
N ASN A 66 3.02 7.39 2.62
CA ASN A 66 2.70 6.12 3.26
C ASN A 66 2.54 6.30 4.79
N ARG A 67 1.38 5.90 5.32
CA ARG A 67 0.99 6.08 6.72
C ARG A 67 1.19 4.84 7.59
N SER A 68 1.59 3.71 7.02
CA SER A 68 1.95 2.49 7.74
C SER A 68 3.18 2.74 8.61
N SER A 69 3.00 2.52 9.92
CA SER A 69 4.08 2.62 10.91
C SER A 69 5.14 1.56 10.65
N SER A 70 4.72 0.34 10.33
CA SER A 70 5.65 -0.76 10.02
C SER A 70 6.51 -0.45 8.78
N PHE A 71 5.95 0.19 7.76
CA PHE A 71 6.69 0.67 6.59
C PHE A 71 7.70 1.77 6.93
N GLN A 72 7.30 2.75 7.75
CA GLN A 72 8.19 3.82 8.19
C GLN A 72 9.37 3.29 9.02
N VAL A 73 9.12 2.32 9.90
CA VAL A 73 10.17 1.62 10.68
C VAL A 73 11.12 0.85 9.76
N LEU A 74 10.60 0.15 8.74
CA LEU A 74 11.43 -0.53 7.74
C LEU A 74 12.36 0.46 7.03
N LEU A 75 11.84 1.59 6.55
CA LEU A 75 12.66 2.61 5.88
C LEU A 75 13.72 3.20 6.81
N ALA A 76 13.36 3.48 8.06
CA ALA A 76 14.32 3.96 9.06
C ALA A 76 15.43 2.93 9.32
N GLY A 77 15.12 1.63 9.30
CA GLY A 77 16.11 0.57 9.41
C GLY A 77 17.05 0.51 8.22
N VAL A 78 16.52 0.57 6.99
CA VAL A 78 17.33 0.56 5.75
C VAL A 78 18.25 1.78 5.68
N ASP A 79 17.77 2.96 6.05
CA ASP A 79 18.57 4.17 6.05
C ASP A 79 19.73 4.13 7.05
N ARG A 80 19.60 3.40 8.16
CA ARG A 80 20.68 3.20 9.14
C ARG A 80 21.77 2.24 8.67
N LEU A 81 21.48 1.40 7.67
CA LEU A 81 22.40 0.41 7.10
C LEU A 81 23.11 0.91 5.84
N ARG A 82 22.72 2.09 5.35
CA ARG A 82 23.40 2.80 4.26
C ARG A 82 24.50 3.69 4.80
#